data_AF-A0A9X3XDE1-F1
#
_entry.id   AF-A0A9X3XDE1-F1
#
_cell.length_a   1.000
_cell.length_b   1.000
_cell.length_c   1.000
_cell.angle_alpha   90.00
_cell.angle_beta   90.00
_cell.angle_gamma   90.00
#
_symmetry.space_group_name_H-M   'P 1'
#
loop_
_entity.id
_entity.type
_entity.pdbx_description
1 polymer ?
#
loop_
_entity_poly.entity_id
_entity_poly.type
_entity_poly.pdbx_seq_one_letter_code
_entity_poly.pdbx_strand_id
1 'polypeptide(L)' 'MRNQHSTRTKWAELCRSNEFSGRWVALENVEYKPGSIEPHEGDVVDRDTDIGLLCSRMRESERKECVILHCGDDGAP' A
#
# COMPACT_ATOMS: atom_id res chain seq x y z
N MET A 1 21.98 -6.14 7.54
CA MET A 1 20.88 -6.26 8.53
C MET A 1 19.58 -5.88 7.81
N ARG A 2 18.71 -6.84 7.47
CA ARG A 2 17.37 -6.53 6.91
C ARG A 2 16.33 -6.99 7.92
N ASN A 3 15.94 -6.11 8.83
CA ASN A 3 14.69 -6.27 9.58
C ASN A 3 13.60 -5.57 8.79
N GLN A 4 13.14 -6.20 7.69
CA GLN A 4 11.92 -5.77 7.04
C GLN A 4 10.76 -6.49 7.73
N HIS A 5 10.13 -5.81 8.68
CA HIS A 5 8.86 -6.25 9.25
C HIS A 5 7.76 -5.93 8.22
N SER A 6 7.77 -6.62 7.09
CA SER A 6 6.70 -6.56 6.12
C SER A 6 5.56 -7.43 6.66
N THR A 7 4.57 -6.77 7.24
CA THR A 7 3.35 -7.43 7.71
C THR A 7 2.44 -7.61 6.50
N ARG A 8 2.41 -8.84 5.97
CA ARG A 8 1.47 -9.23 4.92
C ARG A 8 0.04 -9.05 5.44
N THR A 9 -0.70 -8.14 4.82
CA THR A 9 -2.00 -7.69 5.31
C THR A 9 -3.01 -7.64 4.17
N LYS A 10 -4.25 -8.06 4.45
CA LYS A 10 -5.35 -7.95 3.48
C LYS A 10 -5.69 -6.50 3.22
N TRP A 11 -5.92 -6.15 1.96
CA TRP A 11 -6.22 -4.77 1.56
C TRP A 11 -7.45 -4.20 2.28
N ALA A 12 -8.51 -5.01 2.38
CA ALA A 12 -9.74 -4.63 3.08
C ALA A 12 -9.54 -4.39 4.59
N GLU A 13 -8.49 -4.96 5.20
CA GLU A 13 -8.14 -4.69 6.61
C GLU A 13 -7.31 -3.42 6.74
N LEU A 14 -6.40 -3.16 5.79
CA LEU A 14 -5.65 -1.91 5.74
C LEU A 14 -6.59 -0.71 5.64
N CYS A 15 -7.55 -0.73 4.72
CA CYS A 15 -8.42 0.44 4.53
C CYS A 15 -9.42 0.67 5.65
N ARG A 16 -9.72 -0.35 6.46
CA ARG A 16 -10.51 -0.21 7.71
C ARG A 16 -9.67 0.19 8.91
N SER A 17 -8.34 0.07 8.83
CA SER A 17 -7.44 0.41 9.93
C SER A 17 -7.21 1.91 9.97
N ASN A 18 -7.38 2.53 11.15
CA ASN A 18 -7.20 3.97 11.34
C ASN A 18 -5.76 4.47 11.02
N GLU A 19 -4.81 3.54 10.97
CA GLU A 19 -3.42 3.77 10.61
C GLU A 19 -3.21 4.04 9.10
N PHE A 20 -4.06 3.48 8.23
CA PHE A 20 -3.90 3.50 6.78
C PHE A 20 -5.10 4.08 6.04
N SER A 21 -6.28 4.10 6.67
CA SER A 21 -7.49 4.73 6.12
C SER A 21 -7.24 6.21 5.80
N GLY A 22 -7.66 6.64 4.61
CA GLY A 22 -7.47 7.98 4.07
C GLY A 22 -6.02 8.32 3.68
N ARG A 23 -5.16 7.31 3.50
CA ARG A 23 -3.74 7.51 3.17
C ARG A 23 -3.34 6.75 1.91
N TRP A 24 -2.30 7.21 1.25
CA TRP A 24 -1.56 6.45 0.25
C TRP A 24 -0.71 5.40 0.94
N VAL A 25 -0.74 4.19 0.42
CA VAL A 25 -0.03 3.03 0.93
C VAL A 25 0.78 2.44 -0.22
N ALA A 26 2.07 2.24 0.02
CA ALA A 26 2.92 1.49 -0.87
C ALA A 26 2.92 0.02 -0.43
N LEU A 27 2.67 -0.88 -1.38
CA LEU A 27 2.65 -2.32 -1.18
C LEU A 27 3.69 -3.02 -2.06
N GLU A 28 4.36 -4.04 -1.53
CA GLU A 28 5.15 -5.02 -2.27
C GLU A 28 4.48 -6.41 -2.21
N ASN A 29 4.96 -7.35 -3.04
CA ASN A 29 4.47 -8.74 -3.11
C ASN A 29 2.94 -8.85 -3.18
N VAL A 30 2.33 -8.00 -4.01
CA VAL A 30 0.87 -7.87 -4.07
C VAL A 30 0.23 -9.03 -4.80
N GLU A 31 -0.74 -9.64 -4.14
CA GLU A 31 -1.66 -10.58 -4.76
C GLU A 31 -2.96 -9.83 -5.09
N TYR A 32 -3.42 -9.91 -6.34
CA TYR A 32 -4.62 -9.23 -6.81
C TYR A 32 -5.82 -10.18 -6.80
N LYS A 33 -7.02 -9.62 -6.62
CA LYS A 33 -8.26 -10.39 -6.76
C LYS A 33 -8.38 -10.92 -8.21
N PRO A 34 -8.90 -12.13 -8.43
CA PRO A 34 -9.05 -12.67 -9.77
C PRO A 34 -9.98 -11.78 -10.61
N GLY A 35 -9.47 -11.28 -11.74
CA GLY A 35 -10.23 -10.44 -12.67
C GLY A 35 -10.45 -8.99 -12.25
N SER A 36 -9.78 -8.51 -11.18
CA SER A 36 -9.81 -7.11 -10.75
C SER A 36 -8.39 -6.53 -10.66
N ILE A 37 -8.29 -5.21 -10.74
CA ILE A 37 -7.06 -4.46 -10.45
C ILE A 37 -6.90 -4.16 -8.95
N GLU A 38 -7.89 -4.54 -8.13
CA GLU A 38 -7.82 -4.38 -6.70
C GLU A 38 -6.89 -5.42 -6.05
N PRO A 39 -6.00 -4.99 -5.14
CA PRO A 39 -5.22 -5.91 -4.35
C PRO A 39 -6.12 -6.74 -3.42
N HIS A 40 -5.81 -8.02 -3.29
CA HIS A 40 -6.33 -8.89 -2.24
C HIS A 40 -5.51 -8.71 -0.95
N GLU A 41 -4.19 -8.79 -1.06
CA GLU A 41 -3.24 -8.66 0.04
C GLU A 41 -1.85 -8.24 -0.45
N GLY A 42 -1.03 -7.72 0.45
CA GLY A 42 0.35 -7.34 0.14
C GLY A 42 1.13 -6.97 1.40
N ASP A 43 2.42 -6.72 1.20
CA ASP A 43 3.34 -6.27 2.23
C ASP A 43 3.37 -4.76 2.27
N VAL A 44 2.91 -4.16 3.38
CA VAL A 44 3.00 -2.71 3.55
C VAL A 44 4.44 -2.30 3.76
N VAL A 45 4.92 -1.41 2.90
CA VAL A 45 6.31 -0.98 2.89
C VAL A 45 6.51 0.47 3.29
N ASP A 46 5.52 1.32 3.06
CA ASP A 46 5.45 2.72 3.48
C ASP A 46 4.00 3.22 3.32
N ARG A 47 3.69 4.37 3.92
CA ARG A 47 2.43 5.08 3.77
C ARG A 47 2.62 6.58 3.96
N ASP A 48 1.78 7.37 3.31
CA ASP A 48 1.74 8.81 3.53
C ASP A 48 0.37 9.40 3.21
N THR A 49 0.08 10.57 3.76
CA THR A 49 -1.04 11.39 3.31
C THR A 49 -0.72 12.12 2.00
N ASP A 50 0.56 12.38 1.73
CA ASP A 50 1.05 13.04 0.51
C ASP A 50 1.69 12.03 -0.45
N ILE A 51 1.07 11.85 -1.61
CA ILE A 51 1.56 10.91 -2.64
C ILE A 51 2.93 11.33 -3.20
N GLY A 52 3.24 12.63 -3.26
CA GLY A 52 4.51 13.13 -3.78
C GLY A 52 5.67 12.80 -2.85
N LEU A 53 5.48 12.96 -1.54
CA LEU A 53 6.45 12.56 -0.53
C LEU A 53 6.62 11.03 -0.50
N LEU A 54 5.53 10.27 -0.60
CA LEU A 54 5.60 8.81 -0.68
C LEU A 54 6.41 8.35 -1.90
N CYS A 55 6.09 8.88 -3.09
CA CYS A 55 6.82 8.56 -4.32
C CYS A 55 8.29 8.95 -4.23
N SER A 56 8.62 10.09 -3.60
CA SER A 56 10.00 10.51 -3.39
C SER A 56 10.75 9.50 -2.53
N ARG A 57 10.17 9.09 -1.40
CA ARG A 57 10.76 8.05 -0.54
C ARG A 57 10.88 6.69 -1.22
N MET A 58 9.89 6.29 -2.03
CA MET A 58 9.95 5.04 -2.79
C MET A 58 11.07 5.06 -3.83
N ARG A 59 11.27 6.20 -4.49
CA ARG A 59 12.34 6.40 -5.46
C ARG A 59 13.73 6.45 -4.83
N GLU A 60 13.84 7.00 -3.63
CA GLU A 60 15.09 7.00 -2.85
C GLU A 60 15.38 5.64 -2.20
N SER A 61 14.34 4.82 -2.02
CA SER A 61 14.46 3.44 -1.56
C SER A 61 14.99 2.54 -2.67
N GLU A 62 15.69 1.45 -2.31
CA GLU A 62 16.10 0.42 -3.28
C GLU A 62 14.93 -0.46 -3.78
N ARG A 63 13.69 -0.14 -3.37
CA ARG A 63 12.47 -0.89 -3.69
C ARG A 63 11.94 -0.48 -5.06
N LYS A 64 12.09 -1.36 -6.04
CA LYS A 64 11.73 -1.08 -7.45
C LYS A 64 10.36 -1.63 -7.88
N GLU A 65 9.77 -2.50 -7.07
CA GLU A 65 8.58 -3.27 -7.44
C GLU A 65 7.49 -3.10 -6.39
N CYS A 66 6.95 -1.88 -6.29
CA CYS A 66 5.82 -1.57 -5.41
C CYS A 66 4.67 -0.94 -6.19
N VAL A 67 3.45 -1.14 -5.67
CA VAL A 67 2.24 -0.45 -6.13
C VAL A 67 1.82 0.56 -5.06
N ILE A 68 1.41 1.75 -5.49
CA ILE A 68 0.93 2.80 -4.60
C ILE A 68 -0.57 2.94 -4.80
N LEU A 69 -1.32 2.76 -3.72
CA LEU A 69 -2.78 2.73 -3.71
C LEU A 69 -3.30 3.62 -2.60
N HIS A 70 -4.42 4.28 -2.83
CA HIS A 70 -5.07 5.09 -1.80
C HIS A 70 -6.05 4.23 -1.01
N CYS A 71 -5.88 4.14 0.32
CA CYS A 71 -6.86 3.51 1.20
C CYS A 71 -8.00 4.48 1.53
N GLY A 72 -8.64 5.01 0.49
CA GLY A 72 -9.86 5.80 0.60
C GLY A 72 -10.98 5.11 -0.14
N ASP A 73 -12.20 5.42 0.29
CA ASP A 73 -13.45 4.88 -0.22
C ASP A 73 -13.45 4.72 -1.74
N ASP A 74 -13.78 3.50 -2.17
CA ASP A 74 -13.82 3.05 -3.56
C ASP A 74 -15.00 3.73 -4.27
N GLY A 75 -14.87 5.04 -4.48
CA GLY A 75 -15.80 5.86 -5.25
C GLY A 75 -17.28 5.61 -4.97
N ALA A 76 -17.72 5.59 -3.70
CA ALA A 76 -19.15 5.78 -3.46
C ALA A 76 -19.52 7.23 -3.89
N PRO A 77 -20.54 7.41 -4.74
CA PRO A 77 -20.99 8.73 -5.19
C PRO A 77 -21.53 9.60 -4.05
#